data_AF-A0A7X6SMM5-F1
#
_entry.id   AF-A0A7X6SMM5-F1
#
_cell.length_a   1.000
_cell.length_b   1.000
_cell.length_c   1.000
_cell.angle_alpha   90.00
_cell.angle_beta   90.00
_cell.angle_gamma   90.00
#
_symmetry.space_group_name_H-M   'P 1'
#
loop_
_entity.id
_entity.type
_entity.pdbx_description
1 polymer ?
#
loop_
_entity_poly.entity_id
_entity_poly.type
_entity_poly.pdbx_seq_one_letter_code
_entity_poly.pdbx_strand_id
1 'polypeptide(L)'
;MKSNFSEEELRQRVKEAVISINKEDAMHCAPIHSLAEILAHQKADDLYWLARMVRIKYITKHKKAELAVKIAKEISDPENLELLLFGLDFSRWMFFLDVAEKHEYIVDSVLPDYYELSQKFGLLQLFFHEEKLIFVVPDEVKAGLKALDEDDYIVFKSFSEDVIRFASAAVNLYGALPISLLTEILEEEYKHVTVPEILTILDQAGIRNEGFCLFDGNVVHRFFEDENGEVSAEAVQAVLEKRAGRARYCPSAEALLEYADPDFTEAIDECERLEEAIYAIVGDAKGLDNLIDDIAFACRIDAPVKDILSILSNYDVEFSDTRSAESVIQAIIALKNRSRSWTLFGYSPVELRKTVRTDGTLTGAGSGSATGRAKIVPLFGQSNPQSVKTGRNDPCPCGSGKKYKKCCGK
;
A
#
# COMPACT_ATOMS: atom_id res chain seq x y z
N MET A 1 24.77 1.45 10.34
CA MET A 1 25.34 0.18 9.92
C MET A 1 24.98 -0.09 8.46
N LYS A 2 25.87 0.29 7.52
CA LYS A 2 26.16 -0.65 6.42
C LYS A 2 26.32 -2.00 7.11
N SER A 3 25.37 -2.88 6.86
CA SER A 3 25.39 -4.21 7.42
C SER A 3 26.78 -4.79 7.13
N ASN A 4 27.55 -5.10 8.19
CA ASN A 4 28.82 -5.82 8.02
C ASN A 4 28.59 -7.25 7.52
N PHE A 5 27.34 -7.64 7.31
CA PHE A 5 26.93 -8.91 6.77
C PHE A 5 26.81 -8.79 5.25
N SER A 6 27.42 -9.75 4.56
CA SER A 6 27.12 -10.05 3.16
C SER A 6 25.62 -10.28 2.96
N GLU A 7 25.16 -10.14 1.72
CA GLU A 7 23.75 -10.40 1.36
C GLU A 7 23.32 -11.83 1.76
N GLU A 8 24.21 -12.80 1.62
CA GLU A 8 23.98 -14.19 2.02
C GLU A 8 23.80 -14.33 3.55
N GLU A 9 24.63 -13.65 4.34
CA GLU A 9 24.48 -13.62 5.80
C GLU A 9 23.21 -12.90 6.24
N LEU A 10 22.79 -11.82 5.55
CA LEU A 10 21.51 -11.17 5.83
C LEU A 10 20.33 -12.10 5.54
N ARG A 11 20.31 -12.74 4.36
CA ARG A 11 19.27 -13.71 3.99
C ARG A 11 19.18 -14.85 5.00
N GLN A 12 20.32 -15.37 5.45
CA GLN A 12 20.37 -16.43 6.45
C GLN A 12 19.81 -15.97 7.81
N ARG A 13 20.18 -14.77 8.28
CA ARG A 13 19.66 -14.22 9.54
C ARG A 13 18.17 -13.92 9.49
N VAL A 14 17.66 -13.42 8.36
CA VAL A 14 16.22 -13.24 8.15
C VAL A 14 15.52 -14.59 8.20
N LYS A 15 16.04 -15.61 7.50
CA LYS A 15 15.48 -16.96 7.53
C LYS A 15 15.43 -17.53 8.96
N GLU A 16 16.51 -17.37 9.73
CA GLU A 16 16.57 -17.81 11.14
C GLU A 16 15.57 -17.07 12.02
N ALA A 17 15.39 -15.76 11.84
CA ALA A 17 14.39 -14.98 12.56
C ALA A 17 12.97 -15.46 12.24
N VAL A 18 12.67 -15.72 10.96
CA VAL A 18 11.37 -16.25 10.54
C VAL A 18 11.10 -17.62 11.16
N ILE A 19 12.09 -18.52 11.15
CA ILE A 19 11.96 -19.84 11.80
C ILE A 19 11.68 -19.69 13.31
N SER A 20 12.35 -18.74 13.99
CA SER A 20 12.11 -18.48 15.41
C SER A 20 10.66 -18.06 15.65
N ILE A 21 10.16 -17.10 14.87
CA ILE A 21 8.78 -16.63 14.97
C ILE A 21 7.78 -17.76 14.68
N ASN A 22 8.01 -18.55 13.64
CA ASN A 22 7.15 -19.70 13.33
C ASN A 22 7.09 -20.69 14.49
N LYS A 23 8.21 -20.97 15.16
CA LYS A 23 8.23 -21.85 16.34
C LYS A 23 7.50 -21.23 17.53
N GLU A 24 7.60 -19.92 17.74
CA GLU A 24 6.89 -19.21 18.81
C GLU A 24 5.38 -19.18 18.59
N ASP A 25 4.94 -19.05 17.33
CA ASP A 25 3.52 -19.05 16.94
C ASP A 25 2.90 -20.47 16.91
N ALA A 26 3.73 -21.50 16.84
CA ALA A 26 3.28 -22.87 16.64
C ALA A 26 2.71 -23.52 17.91
N MET A 27 1.75 -24.41 17.73
CA MET A 27 1.34 -25.35 18.76
C MET A 27 2.38 -26.47 18.91
N HIS A 28 3.00 -26.59 20.08
CA HIS A 28 4.00 -27.60 20.40
C HIS A 28 3.38 -28.97 20.77
N CYS A 29 2.73 -29.61 19.80
CA CYS A 29 2.12 -30.93 19.93
C CYS A 29 1.99 -31.60 18.56
N ALA A 30 1.61 -32.88 18.55
CA ALA A 30 1.26 -33.56 17.30
C ALA A 30 0.11 -32.81 16.58
N PRO A 31 0.05 -32.84 15.23
CA PRO A 31 -0.99 -32.15 14.47
C PRO A 31 -2.40 -32.59 14.89
N ILE A 32 -3.24 -31.59 15.16
CA ILE A 32 -4.67 -31.76 15.48
C ILE A 32 -5.46 -31.34 14.25
N HIS A 33 -6.46 -32.13 13.88
CA HIS A 33 -7.27 -31.90 12.66
C HIS A 33 -8.68 -31.38 12.95
N SER A 34 -9.20 -31.53 14.20
CA SER A 34 -10.49 -30.93 14.57
C SER A 34 -10.33 -29.47 14.98
N LEU A 35 -11.17 -28.61 14.40
CA LEU A 35 -11.25 -27.20 14.72
C LEU A 35 -11.59 -26.97 16.20
N ALA A 36 -12.54 -27.73 16.74
CA ALA A 36 -12.93 -27.57 18.15
C ALA A 36 -11.78 -27.90 19.11
N GLU A 37 -10.98 -28.91 18.79
CA GLU A 37 -9.80 -29.30 19.58
C GLU A 37 -8.69 -28.24 19.47
N ILE A 38 -8.40 -27.75 18.25
CA ILE A 38 -7.45 -26.64 18.03
C ILE A 38 -7.85 -25.41 18.85
N LEU A 39 -9.12 -24.99 18.74
CA LEU A 39 -9.63 -23.82 19.46
C LEU A 39 -9.58 -24.01 20.99
N ALA A 40 -9.67 -25.23 21.50
CA ALA A 40 -9.53 -25.49 22.94
C ALA A 40 -8.13 -25.15 23.47
N HIS A 41 -7.11 -25.13 22.62
CA HIS A 41 -5.73 -24.75 22.96
C HIS A 41 -5.47 -23.23 22.91
N GLN A 42 -6.28 -22.45 22.18
CA GLN A 42 -6.12 -21.00 22.00
C GLN A 42 -6.26 -20.20 23.30
N LYS A 43 -5.75 -18.96 23.38
CA LYS A 43 -5.94 -18.13 24.58
C LYS A 43 -7.40 -17.67 24.68
N ALA A 44 -7.85 -17.36 25.90
CA ALA A 44 -9.23 -16.94 26.13
C ALA A 44 -9.58 -15.64 25.37
N ASP A 45 -8.64 -14.71 25.29
CA ASP A 45 -8.84 -13.44 24.58
C ASP A 45 -9.01 -13.65 23.07
N ASP A 46 -8.23 -14.55 22.47
CA ASP A 46 -8.35 -14.92 21.05
C ASP A 46 -9.73 -15.54 20.77
N LEU A 47 -10.19 -16.46 21.63
CA LEU A 47 -11.52 -17.04 21.52
C LEU A 47 -12.63 -16.00 21.69
N TYR A 48 -12.46 -15.02 22.59
CA TYR A 48 -13.44 -13.94 22.76
C TYR A 48 -13.47 -12.99 21.56
N TRP A 49 -12.34 -12.75 20.92
CA TRP A 49 -12.28 -11.97 19.69
C TRP A 49 -12.98 -12.72 18.56
N LEU A 50 -12.61 -13.99 18.34
CA LEU A 50 -13.18 -14.81 17.28
C LEU A 50 -14.69 -15.03 17.47
N ALA A 51 -15.15 -15.27 18.70
CA ALA A 51 -16.58 -15.36 19.01
C ALA A 51 -17.37 -14.08 18.67
N ARG A 52 -16.76 -12.90 18.76
CA ARG A 52 -17.41 -11.64 18.32
C ARG A 52 -17.48 -11.56 16.79
N MET A 53 -16.43 -11.98 16.10
CA MET A 53 -16.39 -12.02 14.63
C MET A 53 -17.50 -12.89 14.07
N VAL A 54 -17.66 -14.10 14.61
CA VAL A 54 -18.76 -15.02 14.25
C VAL A 54 -20.08 -14.76 15.01
N ARG A 55 -20.24 -13.55 15.56
CA ARG A 55 -21.49 -13.00 16.13
C ARG A 55 -22.13 -13.83 17.27
N ILE A 56 -21.34 -14.59 18.03
CA ILE A 56 -21.82 -15.33 19.21
C ILE A 56 -22.20 -14.35 20.32
N LYS A 57 -23.44 -14.46 20.81
CA LYS A 57 -23.96 -13.64 21.92
C LYS A 57 -23.59 -14.23 23.29
N TYR A 58 -23.51 -13.36 24.30
CA TYR A 58 -23.28 -13.73 25.71
C TYR A 58 -21.99 -14.51 25.98
N ILE A 59 -20.91 -14.16 25.27
CA ILE A 59 -19.59 -14.81 25.30
C ILE A 59 -19.10 -15.05 26.73
N THR A 60 -19.23 -14.06 27.63
CA THR A 60 -18.75 -14.11 29.02
C THR A 60 -19.44 -15.16 29.90
N LYS A 61 -20.53 -15.79 29.43
CA LYS A 61 -21.24 -16.86 30.15
C LYS A 61 -20.73 -18.27 29.82
N HIS A 62 -19.87 -18.41 28.82
CA HIS A 62 -19.39 -19.72 28.36
C HIS A 62 -18.03 -20.07 28.97
N LYS A 63 -17.86 -21.32 29.37
CA LYS A 63 -16.52 -21.84 29.69
C LYS A 63 -15.70 -21.93 28.41
N LYS A 64 -14.37 -21.81 28.52
CA LYS A 64 -13.44 -21.87 27.37
C LYS A 64 -13.73 -23.05 26.41
N ALA A 65 -13.83 -24.26 26.95
CA ALA A 65 -14.08 -25.46 26.15
C ALA A 65 -15.45 -25.45 25.45
N GLU A 66 -16.49 -24.97 26.13
CA GLU A 66 -17.83 -24.82 25.53
C GLU A 66 -17.83 -23.75 24.43
N LEU A 67 -17.06 -22.68 24.61
CA LEU A 67 -16.92 -21.61 23.64
C LEU A 67 -16.17 -22.08 22.39
N ALA A 68 -15.11 -22.87 22.54
CA ALA A 68 -14.37 -23.46 21.42
C ALA A 68 -15.28 -24.30 20.51
N VAL A 69 -16.11 -25.18 21.08
CA VAL A 69 -17.09 -25.99 20.33
C VAL A 69 -18.11 -25.11 19.61
N LYS A 70 -18.59 -24.05 20.27
CA LYS A 70 -19.54 -23.11 19.64
C LYS A 70 -18.92 -22.36 18.48
N ILE A 71 -17.72 -21.82 18.66
CA ILE A 71 -16.99 -21.12 17.60
C ILE A 71 -16.74 -22.06 16.43
N ALA A 72 -16.28 -23.29 16.67
CA ALA A 72 -16.06 -24.28 15.61
C ALA A 72 -17.34 -24.50 14.79
N LYS A 73 -18.49 -24.63 15.47
CA LYS A 73 -19.78 -24.77 14.80
C LYS A 73 -20.14 -23.55 13.95
N GLU A 74 -19.95 -22.34 14.46
CA GLU A 74 -20.25 -21.11 13.70
C GLU A 74 -19.30 -20.93 12.52
N ILE A 75 -18.00 -21.26 12.64
CA ILE A 75 -17.05 -21.22 11.52
C ILE A 75 -17.40 -22.25 10.45
N SER A 76 -18.01 -23.38 10.83
CA SER A 76 -18.45 -24.41 9.88
C SER A 76 -19.72 -24.03 9.11
N ASP A 77 -20.39 -22.94 9.51
CA ASP A 77 -21.53 -22.40 8.79
C ASP A 77 -21.06 -21.69 7.51
N PRO A 78 -21.63 -21.98 6.33
CA PRO A 78 -21.15 -21.43 5.05
C PRO A 78 -21.07 -19.91 5.01
N GLU A 79 -22.06 -19.18 5.55
CA GLU A 79 -22.08 -17.71 5.50
C GLU A 79 -20.95 -17.10 6.35
N ASN A 80 -20.69 -17.69 7.52
CA ASN A 80 -19.59 -17.25 8.38
C ASN A 80 -18.24 -17.66 7.81
N LEU A 81 -18.12 -18.84 7.22
CA LEU A 81 -16.89 -19.28 6.59
C LEU A 81 -16.53 -18.38 5.42
N GLU A 82 -17.49 -18.09 4.54
CA GLU A 82 -17.34 -17.14 3.43
C GLU A 82 -16.84 -15.79 3.93
N LEU A 83 -17.45 -15.23 4.99
CA LEU A 83 -17.02 -13.97 5.59
C LEU A 83 -15.55 -13.99 6.04
N LEU A 84 -15.10 -15.08 6.67
CA LEU A 84 -13.72 -15.23 7.15
C LEU A 84 -12.74 -15.40 5.99
N LEU A 85 -13.11 -16.19 4.97
CA LEU A 85 -12.30 -16.40 3.77
C LEU A 85 -12.19 -15.12 2.94
N PHE A 86 -13.26 -14.33 2.86
CA PHE A 86 -13.26 -13.04 2.15
C PHE A 86 -12.25 -12.05 2.77
N GLY A 87 -12.08 -12.12 4.08
CA GLY A 87 -11.09 -11.31 4.82
C GLY A 87 -9.63 -11.62 4.48
N LEU A 88 -9.33 -12.73 3.81
CA LEU A 88 -7.98 -13.04 3.35
C LEU A 88 -7.68 -12.30 2.04
N ASP A 89 -6.65 -11.45 2.06
CA ASP A 89 -6.07 -10.88 0.84
C ASP A 89 -5.46 -11.96 -0.06
N PHE A 90 -5.05 -11.57 -1.26
CA PHE A 90 -4.46 -12.46 -2.25
C PHE A 90 -3.36 -13.37 -1.70
N SER A 91 -2.36 -12.81 -1.01
CA SER A 91 -1.21 -13.58 -0.51
C SER A 91 -1.64 -14.62 0.53
N ARG A 92 -2.53 -14.24 1.44
CA ARG A 92 -3.07 -15.13 2.49
C ARG A 92 -4.02 -16.17 1.91
N TRP A 93 -4.81 -15.79 0.91
CA TRP A 93 -5.74 -16.67 0.20
C TRP A 93 -4.99 -17.77 -0.56
N MET A 94 -3.96 -17.40 -1.33
CA MET A 94 -3.15 -18.36 -2.08
C MET A 94 -2.43 -19.33 -1.14
N PHE A 95 -1.84 -18.82 -0.06
CA PHE A 95 -1.21 -19.68 0.95
C PHE A 95 -2.22 -20.62 1.62
N PHE A 96 -3.42 -20.12 1.96
CA PHE A 96 -4.48 -20.95 2.53
C PHE A 96 -4.88 -22.10 1.59
N LEU A 97 -5.07 -21.84 0.29
CA LEU A 97 -5.40 -22.87 -0.69
C LEU A 97 -4.31 -23.94 -0.80
N ASP A 98 -3.03 -23.53 -0.87
CA ASP A 98 -1.89 -24.46 -0.91
C ASP A 98 -1.88 -25.43 0.29
N VAL A 99 -2.20 -24.91 1.49
CA VAL A 99 -2.31 -25.73 2.71
C VAL A 99 -3.56 -26.62 2.67
N ALA A 100 -4.70 -26.08 2.23
CA ALA A 100 -5.97 -26.79 2.20
C ALA A 100 -5.95 -28.04 1.30
N GLU A 101 -5.17 -28.01 0.22
CA GLU A 101 -4.95 -29.16 -0.66
C GLU A 101 -4.20 -30.32 0.00
N LYS A 102 -3.48 -30.07 1.10
CA LYS A 102 -2.67 -31.07 1.80
C LYS A 102 -3.37 -31.58 3.05
N HIS A 103 -3.11 -32.83 3.39
CA HIS A 103 -3.49 -33.35 4.72
C HIS A 103 -2.70 -32.62 5.82
N GLU A 104 -1.37 -32.59 5.67
CA GLU A 104 -0.42 -31.85 6.51
C GLU A 104 0.60 -31.20 5.58
N TYR A 105 0.81 -29.88 5.72
CA TYR A 105 1.75 -29.14 4.89
C TYR A 105 3.03 -28.83 5.68
N ILE A 106 4.10 -29.55 5.36
CA ILE A 106 5.39 -29.44 6.04
C ILE A 106 6.24 -28.40 5.31
N VAL A 107 6.79 -27.45 6.06
CA VAL A 107 7.56 -26.32 5.54
C VAL A 107 8.83 -26.09 6.36
N ASP A 108 9.81 -25.43 5.74
CA ASP A 108 11.01 -24.97 6.45
C ASP A 108 10.74 -23.70 7.26
N SER A 109 10.03 -22.74 6.67
CA SER A 109 9.73 -21.42 7.24
C SER A 109 8.68 -20.70 6.37
N VAL A 110 7.81 -19.90 6.97
CA VAL A 110 6.81 -19.07 6.28
C VAL A 110 6.75 -17.70 6.95
N LEU A 111 6.72 -16.59 6.20
CA LEU A 111 6.54 -15.27 6.82
C LEU A 111 5.17 -15.21 7.53
N PRO A 112 5.09 -14.72 8.79
CA PRO A 112 3.85 -14.64 9.55
C PRO A 112 2.71 -13.96 8.79
N ASP A 113 3.02 -12.97 7.96
CA ASP A 113 2.05 -12.23 7.15
C ASP A 113 1.19 -13.16 6.29
N TYR A 114 1.69 -14.31 5.82
CA TYR A 114 0.91 -15.24 4.99
C TYR A 114 -0.13 -16.06 5.79
N TYR A 115 0.04 -16.25 7.10
CA TYR A 115 -0.79 -17.20 7.86
C TYR A 115 -1.41 -16.66 9.14
N GLU A 116 -0.89 -15.58 9.73
CA GLU A 116 -1.29 -15.12 11.07
C GLU A 116 -2.80 -14.81 11.14
N LEU A 117 -3.33 -14.13 10.11
CA LEU A 117 -4.75 -13.81 10.04
C LEU A 117 -5.61 -15.06 9.87
N SER A 118 -5.23 -15.96 8.95
CA SER A 118 -5.90 -17.24 8.73
C SER A 118 -5.91 -18.10 10.00
N GLN A 119 -4.82 -18.08 10.78
CA GLN A 119 -4.73 -18.76 12.07
C GLN A 119 -5.62 -18.10 13.14
N LYS A 120 -5.65 -16.77 13.21
CA LYS A 120 -6.56 -16.02 14.11
C LYS A 120 -8.03 -16.28 13.82
N PHE A 121 -8.37 -16.49 12.54
CA PHE A 121 -9.72 -16.88 12.12
C PHE A 121 -10.04 -18.37 12.36
N GLY A 122 -9.07 -19.17 12.77
CA GLY A 122 -9.24 -20.62 12.93
C GLY A 122 -9.34 -21.38 11.61
N LEU A 123 -8.93 -20.77 10.49
CA LEU A 123 -8.97 -21.39 9.16
C LEU A 123 -7.82 -22.39 8.95
N LEU A 124 -6.69 -22.16 9.61
CA LEU A 124 -5.54 -23.06 9.65
C LEU A 124 -4.86 -23.00 11.01
N GLN A 125 -3.94 -23.91 11.28
CA GLN A 125 -3.10 -23.90 12.47
C GLN A 125 -1.68 -24.39 12.14
N LEU A 126 -0.69 -23.66 12.66
CA LEU A 126 0.72 -24.08 12.66
C LEU A 126 1.02 -24.94 13.88
N PHE A 127 1.71 -26.06 13.66
CA PHE A 127 2.20 -26.98 14.68
C PHE A 127 3.72 -27.12 14.59
N PHE A 128 4.36 -27.38 15.72
CA PHE A 128 5.75 -27.79 15.80
C PHE A 128 5.87 -29.16 16.46
N HIS A 129 6.20 -30.17 15.65
CA HIS A 129 6.28 -31.56 16.06
C HIS A 129 7.44 -32.28 15.37
N GLU A 130 8.22 -33.08 16.09
CA GLU A 130 9.38 -33.81 15.56
C GLU A 130 10.36 -32.94 14.75
N GLU A 131 10.68 -31.74 15.26
CA GLU A 131 11.54 -30.73 14.59
C GLU A 131 11.01 -30.23 13.24
N LYS A 132 9.71 -30.36 12.97
CA LYS A 132 9.05 -29.90 11.75
C LYS A 132 7.99 -28.85 12.05
N LEU A 133 7.89 -27.86 11.17
CA LEU A 133 6.76 -26.94 11.10
C LEU A 133 5.70 -27.54 10.17
N ILE A 134 4.47 -27.64 10.67
CA ILE A 134 3.37 -28.34 9.99
C ILE A 134 2.12 -27.47 10.03
N PHE A 135 1.61 -27.07 8.88
CA PHE A 135 0.31 -26.42 8.77
C PHE A 135 -0.80 -27.44 8.53
N VAL A 136 -1.93 -27.24 9.20
CA VAL A 136 -3.15 -28.02 9.00
C VAL A 136 -4.33 -27.07 8.84
N VAL A 137 -5.12 -27.27 7.80
CA VAL A 137 -6.49 -26.72 7.71
C VAL A 137 -7.43 -27.74 8.38
N PRO A 138 -8.22 -27.33 9.40
CA PRO A 138 -9.10 -28.24 10.12
C PRO A 138 -10.12 -28.94 9.22
N ASP A 139 -10.53 -30.15 9.58
CA ASP A 139 -11.45 -30.98 8.79
C ASP A 139 -12.79 -30.27 8.56
N GLU A 140 -13.31 -29.58 9.56
CA GLU A 140 -14.55 -28.81 9.46
C GLU A 140 -14.43 -27.65 8.45
N VAL A 141 -13.27 -26.99 8.40
CA VAL A 141 -12.99 -25.91 7.44
C VAL A 141 -12.83 -26.48 6.02
N LYS A 142 -12.15 -27.62 5.86
CA LYS A 142 -12.05 -28.31 4.56
C LYS A 142 -13.42 -28.74 4.03
N ALA A 143 -14.27 -29.26 4.91
CA ALA A 143 -15.63 -29.65 4.56
C ALA A 143 -16.47 -28.43 4.12
N GLY A 144 -16.38 -27.33 4.86
CA GLY A 144 -17.06 -26.07 4.50
C GLY A 144 -16.54 -25.48 3.20
N LEU A 145 -15.21 -25.46 2.98
CA LEU A 145 -14.60 -24.99 1.73
C LEU A 145 -15.10 -25.80 0.53
N LYS A 146 -15.17 -27.13 0.67
CA LYS A 146 -15.72 -28.00 -0.38
C LYS A 146 -17.19 -27.69 -0.67
N ALA A 147 -18.00 -27.43 0.35
CA ALA A 147 -19.40 -27.07 0.17
C ALA A 147 -19.56 -25.72 -0.55
N LEU A 148 -18.73 -24.73 -0.23
CA LEU A 148 -18.71 -23.44 -0.92
C LEU A 148 -18.25 -23.57 -2.39
N ASP A 149 -17.29 -24.45 -2.66
CA ASP A 149 -16.76 -24.66 -4.01
C ASP A 149 -17.76 -25.34 -4.95
N GLU A 150 -18.75 -26.07 -4.42
CA GLU A 150 -19.88 -26.57 -5.21
C GLU A 150 -20.72 -25.42 -5.82
N ASP A 151 -20.63 -24.21 -5.25
CA ASP A 151 -21.26 -22.97 -5.71
C ASP A 151 -20.25 -22.02 -6.41
N ASP A 152 -19.14 -22.54 -6.93
CA ASP A 152 -18.07 -21.79 -7.63
C ASP A 152 -17.38 -20.70 -6.77
N TYR A 153 -17.45 -20.81 -5.44
CA TYR A 153 -16.90 -19.78 -4.53
C TYR A 153 -15.40 -19.57 -4.70
N ILE A 154 -14.59 -20.62 -4.90
CA ILE A 154 -13.13 -20.46 -5.05
C ILE A 154 -12.81 -19.66 -6.32
N VAL A 155 -13.55 -19.89 -7.40
CA VAL A 155 -13.42 -19.14 -8.66
C VAL A 155 -13.81 -17.68 -8.43
N PHE A 156 -14.97 -17.44 -7.80
CA PHE A 156 -15.43 -16.09 -7.47
C PHE A 156 -14.44 -15.33 -6.57
N LYS A 157 -13.94 -15.98 -5.51
CA LYS A 157 -13.00 -15.37 -4.56
C LYS A 157 -11.68 -15.04 -5.23
N SER A 158 -11.18 -15.91 -6.09
CA SER A 158 -9.93 -15.68 -6.84
C SER A 158 -10.09 -14.51 -7.82
N PHE A 159 -11.20 -14.49 -8.57
CA PHE A 159 -11.54 -13.35 -9.43
C PHE A 159 -11.68 -12.04 -8.63
N SER A 160 -12.30 -12.09 -7.45
CA SER A 160 -12.44 -10.91 -6.58
C SER A 160 -11.09 -10.36 -6.14
N GLU A 161 -10.11 -11.22 -5.82
CA GLU A 161 -8.76 -10.75 -5.49
C GLU A 161 -8.08 -10.09 -6.68
N ASP A 162 -8.26 -10.62 -7.89
CA ASP A 162 -7.68 -10.02 -9.07
C ASP A 162 -8.29 -8.62 -9.30
N VAL A 163 -9.61 -8.48 -9.21
CA VAL A 163 -10.30 -7.17 -9.28
C VAL A 163 -9.73 -6.18 -8.27
N ILE A 164 -9.53 -6.60 -7.02
CA ILE A 164 -9.01 -5.73 -5.95
C ILE A 164 -7.54 -5.36 -6.22
N ARG A 165 -6.72 -6.30 -6.70
CA ARG A 165 -5.32 -6.03 -7.07
C ARG A 165 -5.20 -5.10 -8.26
N PHE A 166 -6.02 -5.28 -9.29
CA PHE A 166 -6.08 -4.35 -10.43
C PHE A 166 -6.55 -2.96 -10.00
N ALA A 167 -7.51 -2.87 -9.09
CA ALA A 167 -7.93 -1.59 -8.51
C ALA A 167 -6.79 -0.90 -7.77
N SER A 168 -6.10 -1.61 -6.86
CA SER A 168 -4.93 -1.09 -6.12
C SER A 168 -3.82 -0.64 -7.07
N ALA A 169 -3.46 -1.47 -8.05
CA ALA A 169 -2.48 -1.13 -9.07
C ALA A 169 -2.87 0.11 -9.88
N ALA A 170 -4.12 0.18 -10.33
CA ALA A 170 -4.62 1.29 -11.12
C ALA A 170 -4.64 2.60 -10.33
N VAL A 171 -5.04 2.59 -9.05
CA VAL A 171 -5.01 3.82 -8.23
C VAL A 171 -3.58 4.22 -7.86
N ASN A 172 -2.65 3.27 -7.70
CA ASN A 172 -1.25 3.60 -7.48
C ASN A 172 -0.64 4.28 -8.71
N LEU A 173 -0.96 3.80 -9.92
CA LEU A 173 -0.48 4.40 -11.16
C LEU A 173 -1.19 5.71 -11.54
N TYR A 174 -2.52 5.78 -11.38
CA TYR A 174 -3.34 6.88 -11.90
C TYR A 174 -3.90 7.83 -10.84
N GLY A 175 -3.84 7.48 -9.56
CA GLY A 175 -4.40 8.22 -8.42
C GLY A 175 -5.92 8.10 -8.28
N ALA A 176 -6.63 8.27 -9.39
CA ALA A 176 -8.07 8.04 -9.49
C ALA A 176 -8.38 7.52 -10.89
N LEU A 177 -9.49 6.81 -11.07
CA LEU A 177 -10.02 6.42 -12.38
C LEU A 177 -11.51 6.11 -12.31
N PRO A 178 -12.28 6.35 -13.37
CA PRO A 178 -13.68 5.92 -13.41
C PRO A 178 -13.75 4.40 -13.41
N ILE A 179 -14.79 3.84 -12.78
CA ILE A 179 -14.97 2.38 -12.70
C ILE A 179 -15.09 1.76 -14.10
N SER A 180 -15.64 2.49 -15.07
CA SER A 180 -15.69 2.04 -16.46
C SER A 180 -14.29 1.77 -17.03
N LEU A 181 -13.30 2.59 -16.70
CA LEU A 181 -11.93 2.38 -17.16
C LEU A 181 -11.26 1.20 -16.45
N LEU A 182 -11.54 0.98 -15.16
CA LEU A 182 -11.09 -0.23 -14.48
C LEU A 182 -11.71 -1.48 -15.12
N THR A 183 -12.98 -1.38 -15.52
CA THR A 183 -13.68 -2.46 -16.24
C THR A 183 -13.02 -2.75 -17.57
N GLU A 184 -12.68 -1.73 -18.36
CA GLU A 184 -11.95 -1.88 -19.63
C GLU A 184 -10.59 -2.56 -19.42
N ILE A 185 -9.85 -2.23 -18.34
CA ILE A 185 -8.58 -2.89 -18.00
C ILE A 185 -8.80 -4.38 -17.69
N LEU A 186 -9.83 -4.70 -16.90
CA LEU A 186 -10.16 -6.08 -16.54
C LEU A 186 -10.65 -6.91 -17.73
N GLU A 187 -11.32 -6.29 -18.70
CA GLU A 187 -11.79 -6.95 -19.92
C GLU A 187 -10.66 -7.48 -20.82
N GLU A 188 -9.44 -6.98 -20.66
CA GLU A 188 -8.24 -7.51 -21.36
C GLU A 188 -7.90 -8.93 -20.88
N GLU A 189 -8.15 -9.23 -19.60
CA GLU A 189 -7.82 -10.51 -18.95
C GLU A 189 -9.03 -11.42 -18.77
N TYR A 190 -10.20 -10.85 -18.45
CA TYR A 190 -11.42 -11.58 -18.11
C TYR A 190 -12.53 -11.25 -19.10
N LYS A 191 -13.12 -12.30 -19.68
CA LYS A 191 -14.27 -12.13 -20.59
C LYS A 191 -15.54 -11.87 -19.79
N HIS A 192 -16.35 -10.92 -20.26
CA HIS A 192 -17.70 -10.65 -19.75
C HIS A 192 -17.79 -10.06 -18.33
N VAL A 193 -16.81 -9.28 -17.91
CA VAL A 193 -16.89 -8.53 -16.63
C VAL A 193 -17.85 -7.36 -16.77
N THR A 194 -18.61 -7.06 -15.70
CA THR A 194 -19.55 -5.94 -15.70
C THR A 194 -19.27 -4.93 -14.59
N VAL A 195 -19.63 -3.66 -14.81
CA VAL A 195 -19.50 -2.59 -13.81
C VAL A 195 -20.21 -2.93 -12.48
N PRO A 196 -21.47 -3.43 -12.45
CA PRO A 196 -22.13 -3.78 -11.20
C PRO A 196 -21.43 -4.88 -10.39
N GLU A 197 -20.83 -5.85 -11.08
CA GLU A 197 -20.09 -6.95 -10.48
C GLU A 197 -18.79 -6.43 -9.82
N ILE A 198 -18.00 -5.65 -10.56
CA ILE A 198 -16.80 -4.98 -10.02
C ILE A 198 -17.17 -4.10 -8.83
N LEU A 199 -18.22 -3.28 -8.96
CA LEU A 199 -18.69 -2.41 -7.88
C LEU A 199 -18.99 -3.18 -6.60
N THR A 200 -19.67 -4.32 -6.72
CA THR A 200 -20.01 -5.16 -5.57
C THR A 200 -18.74 -5.68 -4.88
N ILE A 201 -17.77 -6.17 -5.66
CA ILE A 201 -16.49 -6.66 -5.15
C ILE A 201 -15.72 -5.53 -4.44
N LEU A 202 -15.61 -4.36 -5.06
CA LEU A 202 -14.86 -3.23 -4.50
C LEU A 202 -15.53 -2.64 -3.25
N ASP A 203 -16.86 -2.62 -3.18
CA ASP A 203 -17.60 -2.19 -1.98
C ASP A 203 -17.32 -3.12 -0.80
N GLN A 204 -17.33 -4.44 -1.04
CA GLN A 204 -16.98 -5.44 -0.04
C GLN A 204 -15.50 -5.34 0.38
N ALA A 205 -14.60 -5.04 -0.56
CA ALA A 205 -13.18 -4.84 -0.30
C ALA A 205 -12.91 -3.67 0.67
N GLY A 206 -13.84 -2.72 0.79
CA GLY A 206 -13.76 -1.62 1.76
C GLY A 206 -13.54 -2.08 3.20
N ILE A 207 -13.98 -3.30 3.56
CA ILE A 207 -13.77 -3.91 4.88
C ILE A 207 -12.27 -4.17 5.17
N ARG A 208 -11.46 -4.36 4.12
CA ARG A 208 -10.04 -4.75 4.25
C ARG A 208 -9.09 -3.56 4.30
N ASN A 209 -9.62 -2.34 4.30
CA ASN A 209 -8.82 -1.10 4.28
C ASN A 209 -7.78 -1.08 3.14
N GLU A 210 -8.19 -1.55 1.96
CA GLU A 210 -7.37 -1.53 0.74
C GLU A 210 -6.87 -0.12 0.41
N GLY A 211 -5.80 0.01 -0.38
CA GLY A 211 -5.22 1.32 -0.77
C GLY A 211 -6.13 2.26 -1.57
N PHE A 212 -7.40 1.88 -1.79
CA PHE A 212 -8.41 2.67 -2.51
C PHE A 212 -9.77 2.73 -1.78
N CYS A 213 -10.63 3.61 -2.27
CA CYS A 213 -12.04 3.67 -1.95
C CYS A 213 -12.89 4.07 -3.18
N LEU A 214 -14.21 3.97 -3.07
CA LEU A 214 -15.16 4.38 -4.10
C LEU A 214 -15.63 5.82 -3.84
N PHE A 215 -15.52 6.69 -4.84
CA PHE A 215 -15.95 8.09 -4.73
C PHE A 215 -16.50 8.61 -6.07
N ASP A 216 -17.77 9.02 -6.07
CA ASP A 216 -18.45 9.65 -7.22
C ASP A 216 -18.27 8.89 -8.56
N GLY A 217 -18.49 7.56 -8.55
CA GLY A 217 -18.32 6.70 -9.73
C GLY A 217 -16.86 6.41 -10.12
N ASN A 218 -15.90 6.82 -9.29
CA ASN A 218 -14.48 6.54 -9.46
C ASN A 218 -13.97 5.58 -8.38
N VAL A 219 -12.91 4.86 -8.71
CA VAL A 219 -12.01 4.24 -7.76
C VAL A 219 -10.87 5.23 -7.50
N VAL A 220 -10.62 5.57 -6.24
CA VAL A 220 -9.68 6.63 -5.85
C VAL A 220 -8.70 6.12 -4.82
N HIS A 221 -7.44 6.56 -4.90
CA HIS A 221 -6.41 6.25 -3.91
C HIS A 221 -6.78 6.88 -2.55
N ARG A 222 -6.54 6.18 -1.44
CA ARG A 222 -6.86 6.69 -0.09
C ARG A 222 -6.06 7.92 0.34
N PHE A 223 -5.06 8.31 -0.43
CA PHE A 223 -4.35 9.60 -0.24
C PHE A 223 -5.31 10.80 -0.27
N PHE A 224 -6.44 10.68 -0.97
CA PHE A 224 -7.45 11.73 -1.01
C PHE A 224 -8.37 11.74 0.23
N GLU A 225 -8.28 10.74 1.10
CA GLU A 225 -9.02 10.68 2.37
C GLU A 225 -8.33 11.50 3.46
N ASP A 226 -9.13 12.18 4.28
CA ASP A 226 -8.65 12.81 5.51
C ASP A 226 -8.58 11.80 6.68
N GLU A 227 -8.23 12.28 7.87
CA GLU A 227 -8.14 11.46 9.08
C GLU A 227 -9.48 10.81 9.51
N ASN A 228 -10.61 11.31 9.00
CA ASN A 228 -11.95 10.78 9.26
C ASN A 228 -12.43 9.82 8.16
N GLY A 229 -11.65 9.61 7.10
CA GLY A 229 -12.03 8.83 5.93
C GLY A 229 -12.88 9.60 4.91
N GLU A 230 -12.95 10.93 4.99
CA GLU A 230 -13.67 11.75 4.02
C GLU A 230 -12.77 12.08 2.83
N VAL A 231 -13.22 11.75 1.61
CA VAL A 231 -12.49 12.03 0.37
C VAL A 231 -12.63 13.51 -0.03
N SER A 232 -11.50 14.19 -0.28
CA SER A 232 -11.50 15.55 -0.84
C SER A 232 -11.89 15.55 -2.33
N ALA A 233 -13.15 15.92 -2.60
CA ALA A 233 -13.69 16.08 -3.94
C ALA A 233 -12.84 17.03 -4.80
N GLU A 234 -12.39 18.14 -4.22
CA GLU A 234 -11.58 19.15 -4.90
C GLU A 234 -10.22 18.59 -5.34
N ALA A 235 -9.57 17.80 -4.48
CA ALA A 235 -8.27 17.21 -4.79
C ALA A 235 -8.37 16.14 -5.89
N VAL A 236 -9.39 15.28 -5.83
CA VAL A 236 -9.68 14.30 -6.90
C VAL A 236 -9.94 15.03 -8.22
N GLN A 237 -10.84 16.02 -8.22
CA GLN A 237 -11.21 16.78 -9.40
C GLN A 237 -10.01 17.52 -10.01
N ALA A 238 -9.13 18.10 -9.19
CA ALA A 238 -7.94 18.78 -9.66
C ALA A 238 -6.97 17.85 -10.42
N VAL A 239 -6.88 16.57 -10.04
CA VAL A 239 -6.08 15.58 -10.79
C VAL A 239 -6.78 15.20 -12.09
N LEU A 240 -8.10 14.96 -12.07
CA LEU A 240 -8.88 14.62 -13.25
C LEU A 240 -8.83 15.73 -14.32
N GLU A 241 -8.93 16.99 -13.92
CA GLU A 241 -8.87 18.15 -14.82
C GLU A 241 -7.50 18.30 -15.50
N LYS A 242 -6.39 18.10 -14.76
CA LYS A 242 -5.03 18.20 -15.31
C LYS A 242 -4.74 17.20 -16.43
N ARG A 243 -5.45 16.08 -16.44
CA ARG A 243 -5.31 15.02 -17.45
C ARG A 243 -6.51 14.90 -18.39
N ALA A 244 -7.45 15.85 -18.34
CA ALA A 244 -8.61 15.84 -19.22
C ALA A 244 -8.18 15.85 -20.69
N GLY A 245 -8.76 14.93 -21.48
CA GLY A 245 -8.45 14.76 -22.91
C GLY A 245 -7.10 14.10 -23.21
N ARG A 246 -6.34 13.67 -22.19
CA ARG A 246 -5.09 12.94 -22.36
C ARG A 246 -5.36 11.43 -22.40
N ALA A 247 -4.69 10.72 -23.32
CA ALA A 247 -4.64 9.26 -23.25
C ALA A 247 -3.85 8.79 -22.02
N ARG A 248 -4.27 7.69 -21.39
CA ARG A 248 -3.52 7.09 -20.28
C ARG A 248 -2.25 6.41 -20.77
N TYR A 249 -1.25 6.34 -19.91
CA TYR A 249 -0.22 5.32 -20.06
C TYR A 249 -0.88 3.94 -19.93
N CYS A 250 -0.54 3.00 -20.81
CA CYS A 250 -1.20 1.69 -20.89
C CYS A 250 -0.14 0.58 -20.84
N PRO A 251 0.27 0.13 -19.63
CA PRO A 251 1.12 -1.05 -19.48
C PRO A 251 0.33 -2.33 -19.82
N SER A 252 1.02 -3.47 -19.96
CA SER A 252 0.34 -4.78 -19.96
C SER A 252 -0.25 -5.08 -18.58
N ALA A 253 -1.15 -6.05 -18.49
CA ALA A 253 -1.73 -6.46 -17.21
C ALA A 253 -0.67 -6.89 -16.19
N GLU A 254 0.35 -7.65 -16.60
CA GLU A 254 1.43 -8.08 -15.71
C GLU A 254 2.23 -6.90 -15.19
N ALA A 255 2.58 -5.95 -16.07
CA ALA A 255 3.31 -4.75 -15.69
C ALA A 255 2.45 -3.79 -14.85
N LEU A 256 1.13 -3.77 -15.05
CA LEU A 256 0.23 -3.02 -14.17
C LEU A 256 0.22 -3.63 -12.77
N LEU A 257 0.14 -4.95 -12.64
CA LEU A 257 0.06 -5.63 -11.34
C LEU A 257 1.31 -5.43 -10.47
N GLU A 258 2.46 -5.03 -11.03
CA GLU A 258 3.61 -4.58 -10.23
C GLU A 258 3.25 -3.37 -9.34
N TYR A 259 2.35 -2.50 -9.80
CA TYR A 259 1.84 -1.36 -9.01
C TYR A 259 0.88 -1.75 -7.90
N ALA A 260 0.48 -3.02 -7.77
CA ALA A 260 -0.33 -3.44 -6.62
C ALA A 260 0.46 -3.26 -5.31
N ASP A 261 1.80 -3.31 -5.40
CA ASP A 261 2.69 -2.85 -4.35
C ASP A 261 2.74 -1.30 -4.35
N PRO A 262 2.31 -0.62 -3.26
CA PRO A 262 2.33 0.84 -3.19
C PRO A 262 3.73 1.45 -3.27
N ASP A 263 4.76 0.69 -2.92
CA ASP A 263 6.16 1.15 -2.89
C ASP A 263 6.86 0.91 -4.23
N PHE A 264 6.22 0.20 -5.16
CA PHE A 264 6.79 -0.06 -6.49
C PHE A 264 7.08 1.22 -7.28
N THR A 265 8.26 1.27 -7.90
CA THR A 265 8.70 2.36 -8.78
C THR A 265 9.62 1.85 -9.87
N GLU A 266 9.44 2.31 -11.11
CA GLU A 266 10.38 1.98 -12.19
C GLU A 266 11.63 2.86 -12.19
N ALA A 267 11.63 3.94 -11.41
CA ALA A 267 12.75 4.87 -11.32
C ALA A 267 13.81 4.40 -10.31
N ILE A 268 14.10 3.10 -10.29
CA ILE A 268 15.00 2.44 -9.32
C ILE A 268 16.38 3.10 -9.33
N ASP A 269 16.97 3.25 -10.51
CA ASP A 269 18.23 3.96 -10.73
C ASP A 269 18.26 5.38 -10.13
N GLU A 270 17.12 6.09 -10.14
CA GLU A 270 17.03 7.43 -9.59
C GLU A 270 16.80 7.44 -8.09
N CYS A 271 16.08 6.46 -7.55
CA CYS A 271 15.98 6.22 -6.12
C CYS A 271 17.35 5.90 -5.52
N GLU A 272 18.11 4.97 -6.11
CA GLU A 272 19.46 4.62 -5.66
C GLU A 272 20.41 5.83 -5.69
N ARG A 273 20.39 6.64 -6.75
CA ARG A 273 21.20 7.87 -6.81
C ARG A 273 20.81 8.90 -5.77
N LEU A 274 19.52 9.01 -5.45
CA LEU A 274 19.04 9.90 -4.40
C LEU A 274 19.48 9.40 -3.02
N GLU A 275 19.35 8.09 -2.79
CA GLU A 275 19.80 7.41 -1.58
C GLU A 275 21.29 7.64 -1.35
N GLU A 276 22.14 7.40 -2.36
CA GLU A 276 23.58 7.65 -2.31
C GLU A 276 23.90 9.11 -1.96
N ALA A 277 23.18 10.06 -2.57
CA ALA A 277 23.38 11.48 -2.33
C ALA A 277 23.02 11.91 -0.90
N ILE A 278 21.94 11.35 -0.33
CA ILE A 278 21.52 11.64 1.05
C ILE A 278 22.44 10.91 2.04
N TYR A 279 22.78 9.65 1.77
CA TYR A 279 23.70 8.85 2.58
C TYR A 279 25.07 9.54 2.72
N ALA A 280 25.56 10.21 1.68
CA ALA A 280 26.80 10.97 1.75
C ALA A 280 26.77 12.13 2.78
N ILE A 281 25.58 12.58 3.20
CA ILE A 281 25.37 13.69 4.13
C ILE A 281 25.13 13.18 5.55
N VAL A 282 24.13 12.31 5.71
CA VAL A 282 23.68 11.86 7.04
C VAL A 282 24.36 10.56 7.48
N GLY A 283 25.09 9.90 6.58
CA GLY A 283 25.64 8.59 6.80
C GLY A 283 24.54 7.55 6.91
N ASP A 284 24.74 6.59 7.80
CA ASP A 284 23.72 5.58 8.07
C ASP A 284 22.67 6.11 9.05
N ALA A 285 21.62 6.68 8.49
CA ALA A 285 20.44 7.09 9.22
C ALA A 285 19.37 6.01 9.14
N LYS A 286 18.74 5.70 10.28
CA LYS A 286 17.58 4.80 10.32
C LYS A 286 16.42 5.46 9.57
N GLY A 287 15.81 4.74 8.63
CA GLY A 287 14.65 5.22 7.87
C GLY A 287 15.01 5.93 6.56
N LEU A 288 16.23 5.73 6.03
CA LEU A 288 16.60 6.25 4.71
C LEU A 288 15.68 5.67 3.62
N ASP A 289 15.38 4.37 3.66
CA ASP A 289 14.47 3.72 2.71
C ASP A 289 13.10 4.42 2.69
N ASN A 290 12.48 4.57 3.87
CA ASN A 290 11.20 5.29 4.02
C ASN A 290 11.25 6.74 3.49
N LEU A 291 12.38 7.44 3.68
CA LEU A 291 12.56 8.78 3.13
C LEU A 291 12.57 8.77 1.59
N ILE A 292 13.22 7.78 0.99
CA ILE A 292 13.23 7.62 -0.47
C ILE A 292 11.83 7.30 -0.98
N ASP A 293 11.10 6.41 -0.30
CA ASP A 293 9.72 6.05 -0.64
C ASP A 293 8.78 7.25 -0.53
N ASP A 294 8.88 8.05 0.54
CA ASP A 294 8.09 9.28 0.71
C ASP A 294 8.39 10.30 -0.40
N ILE A 295 9.65 10.45 -0.81
CA ILE A 295 10.03 11.34 -1.92
C ILE A 295 9.52 10.79 -3.26
N ALA A 296 9.61 9.48 -3.49
CA ALA A 296 9.11 8.82 -4.70
C ALA A 296 7.59 8.97 -4.81
N PHE A 297 6.87 8.75 -3.72
CA PHE A 297 5.43 8.99 -3.61
C PHE A 297 5.09 10.47 -3.87
N ALA A 298 5.83 11.41 -3.29
CA ALA A 298 5.64 12.83 -3.54
C ALA A 298 5.87 13.20 -5.02
N CYS A 299 6.82 12.53 -5.70
CA CYS A 299 7.00 12.67 -7.14
C CYS A 299 5.78 12.15 -7.92
N ARG A 300 5.24 10.99 -7.52
CA ARG A 300 4.08 10.31 -8.13
C ARG A 300 2.80 11.15 -8.07
N ILE A 301 2.54 11.81 -6.94
CA ILE A 301 1.39 12.74 -6.80
C ILE A 301 1.65 14.12 -7.44
N ASP A 302 2.78 14.28 -8.11
CA ASP A 302 3.23 15.53 -8.72
C ASP A 302 3.35 16.70 -7.72
N ALA A 303 3.87 16.42 -6.52
CA ALA A 303 4.09 17.44 -5.50
C ALA A 303 5.07 18.52 -5.99
N PRO A 304 4.86 19.80 -5.60
CA PRO A 304 5.83 20.85 -5.82
C PRO A 304 7.18 20.52 -5.17
N VAL A 305 8.29 20.88 -5.84
CA VAL A 305 9.65 20.60 -5.33
C VAL A 305 9.87 21.14 -3.91
N LYS A 306 9.28 22.31 -3.56
CA LYS A 306 9.36 22.87 -2.21
C LYS A 306 8.80 21.92 -1.13
N ASP A 307 7.75 21.16 -1.47
CA ASP A 307 7.06 20.27 -0.54
C ASP A 307 7.86 18.98 -0.42
N ILE A 308 8.44 18.48 -1.53
CA ILE A 308 9.41 17.38 -1.51
C ILE A 308 10.63 17.71 -0.63
N LEU A 309 11.15 18.94 -0.73
CA LEU A 309 12.27 19.37 0.11
C LEU A 309 11.91 19.45 1.60
N SER A 310 10.63 19.64 1.95
CA SER A 310 10.19 19.62 3.35
C SER A 310 10.21 18.23 3.96
N ILE A 311 10.08 17.17 3.14
CA ILE A 311 10.20 15.78 3.59
C ILE A 311 11.59 15.53 4.16
N LEU A 312 12.65 16.01 3.49
CA LEU A 312 14.03 15.90 3.98
C LEU A 312 14.17 16.46 5.40
N SER A 313 13.51 17.57 5.71
CA SER A 313 13.54 18.18 7.05
C SER A 313 12.80 17.34 8.11
N ASN A 314 11.75 16.60 7.73
CA ASN A 314 11.05 15.70 8.64
C ASN A 314 11.90 14.47 9.03
N TYR A 315 12.90 14.14 8.22
CA TYR A 315 13.86 13.06 8.45
C TYR A 315 15.21 13.57 8.95
N ASP A 316 15.26 14.79 9.51
CA ASP A 316 16.47 15.42 10.08
C ASP A 316 17.65 15.49 9.09
N VAL A 317 17.39 15.57 7.79
CA VAL A 317 18.43 15.79 6.77
C VAL A 317 18.81 17.26 6.73
N GLU A 318 19.92 17.60 7.39
CA GLU A 318 20.49 18.94 7.39
C GLU A 318 21.67 19.07 6.42
N PHE A 319 21.62 20.10 5.57
CA PHE A 319 22.71 20.41 4.66
C PHE A 319 23.78 21.27 5.34
N SER A 320 25.00 20.76 5.41
CA SER A 320 26.15 21.50 5.94
C SER A 320 26.76 22.49 4.92
N ASP A 321 26.51 22.28 3.62
CA ASP A 321 27.02 23.12 2.55
C ASP A 321 26.12 23.15 1.30
N THR A 322 26.30 24.19 0.48
CA THR A 322 25.49 24.42 -0.73
C THR A 322 25.67 23.33 -1.78
N ARG A 323 26.85 22.72 -1.91
CA ARG A 323 27.12 21.71 -2.93
C ARG A 323 26.37 20.41 -2.61
N SER A 324 26.36 20.01 -1.34
CA SER A 324 25.59 18.86 -0.87
C SER A 324 24.09 19.06 -1.09
N ALA A 325 23.57 20.26 -0.79
CA ALA A 325 22.19 20.62 -1.08
C ALA A 325 21.88 20.56 -2.59
N GLU A 326 22.74 21.13 -3.44
CA GLU A 326 22.58 21.09 -4.89
C GLU A 326 22.55 19.65 -5.42
N SER A 327 23.41 18.76 -4.91
CA SER A 327 23.46 17.36 -5.32
C SER A 327 22.14 16.63 -5.06
N VAL A 328 21.59 16.74 -3.85
CA VAL A 328 20.31 16.13 -3.49
C VAL A 328 19.15 16.73 -4.30
N ILE A 329 19.12 18.05 -4.47
CA ILE A 329 18.10 18.71 -5.30
C ILE A 329 18.15 18.21 -6.74
N GLN A 330 19.33 18.02 -7.33
CA GLN A 330 19.44 17.47 -8.69
C GLN A 330 18.95 16.02 -8.76
N ALA A 331 19.25 15.20 -7.75
CA ALA A 331 18.74 13.83 -7.68
C ALA A 331 17.20 13.79 -7.58
N ILE A 332 16.60 14.64 -6.75
CA ILE A 332 15.13 14.79 -6.65
C ILE A 332 14.52 15.21 -7.98
N ILE A 333 15.12 16.19 -8.67
CA ILE A 333 14.64 16.63 -9.98
C ILE A 333 14.76 15.50 -11.01
N ALA A 334 15.84 14.71 -10.98
CA ALA A 334 16.02 13.57 -11.88
C ALA A 334 14.95 12.50 -11.64
N LEU A 335 14.73 12.12 -10.38
CA LEU A 335 13.68 11.19 -9.96
C LEU A 335 12.32 11.70 -10.43
N LYS A 336 11.90 12.91 -10.06
CA LYS A 336 10.61 13.49 -10.47
C LYS A 336 10.38 13.51 -11.99
N ASN A 337 11.43 13.68 -12.79
CA ASN A 337 11.30 13.69 -14.25
C ASN A 337 11.09 12.29 -14.86
N ARG A 338 11.44 11.23 -14.12
CA ARG A 338 11.36 9.83 -14.56
C ARG A 338 10.28 9.04 -13.84
N SER A 339 9.84 9.47 -12.66
CA SER A 339 8.65 8.96 -12.00
C SER A 339 7.42 9.23 -12.87
N ARG A 340 6.57 8.22 -12.99
CA ARG A 340 5.22 8.38 -13.52
C ARG A 340 4.37 9.15 -12.53
N SER A 341 3.44 9.97 -13.02
CA SER A 341 2.61 10.79 -12.13
C SER A 341 1.12 10.75 -12.45
N TRP A 342 0.32 10.95 -11.42
CA TRP A 342 -1.15 10.96 -11.51
C TRP A 342 -1.66 12.07 -12.42
N THR A 343 -1.06 13.26 -12.33
CA THR A 343 -1.40 14.44 -13.14
C THR A 343 -1.06 14.28 -14.62
N LEU A 344 -0.17 13.32 -14.95
CA LEU A 344 0.22 12.96 -16.30
C LEU A 344 -0.42 11.65 -16.76
N PHE A 345 -1.42 11.16 -16.03
CA PHE A 345 -2.16 9.93 -16.30
C PHE A 345 -1.27 8.68 -16.46
N GLY A 346 -0.32 8.54 -15.52
CA GLY A 346 0.60 7.40 -15.46
C GLY A 346 1.82 7.53 -16.38
N TYR A 347 2.01 8.65 -17.07
CA TYR A 347 3.26 8.94 -17.77
C TYR A 347 4.26 9.68 -16.89
N SER A 348 5.55 9.50 -17.18
CA SER A 348 6.61 10.38 -16.69
C SER A 348 6.81 11.62 -17.60
N PRO A 349 7.33 12.73 -17.06
CA PRO A 349 7.72 13.89 -17.87
C PRO A 349 8.70 13.60 -19.01
N VAL A 350 9.56 12.58 -18.85
CA VAL A 350 10.52 12.17 -19.89
C VAL A 350 9.84 11.39 -21.03
N GLU A 351 8.88 10.52 -20.73
CA GLU A 351 8.13 9.77 -21.75
C GLU A 351 7.32 10.70 -22.65
N LEU A 352 6.62 11.67 -22.06
CA LEU A 352 5.83 12.64 -22.82
C LEU A 352 6.67 13.52 -23.74
N ARG A 353 7.90 13.85 -23.32
CA ARG A 353 8.84 14.58 -24.18
C ARG A 353 9.32 13.76 -25.37
N LYS A 354 9.31 12.43 -25.28
CA LYS A 354 9.68 11.54 -26.39
C LYS A 354 8.52 11.36 -27.36
N THR A 355 7.29 11.20 -26.89
CA THR A 355 6.11 11.00 -27.75
C THR A 355 5.80 12.22 -28.64
N VAL A 356 5.92 13.44 -28.09
CA VAL A 356 5.74 14.71 -28.84
C VAL A 356 6.80 14.91 -29.95
N ARG A 357 7.93 14.18 -29.89
CA ARG A 357 8.96 14.24 -30.93
C ARG A 357 8.66 13.31 -32.11
N THR A 358 7.79 12.31 -31.95
CA THR A 358 7.51 11.29 -32.96
C THR A 358 6.22 11.54 -33.75
N ASP A 359 5.27 12.33 -33.25
CA ASP A 359 3.98 12.60 -33.90
C ASP A 359 3.89 13.94 -34.67
N GLY A 360 4.95 14.74 -34.67
CA GLY A 360 5.16 15.84 -35.63
C GLY A 360 4.23 17.06 -35.49
N THR A 361 3.32 17.11 -34.53
CA THR A 361 2.45 18.27 -34.31
C THR A 361 2.99 19.20 -33.22
N LEU A 362 3.56 20.33 -33.67
CA LEU A 362 3.94 21.45 -32.83
C LEU A 362 2.70 22.26 -32.41
N THR A 363 2.48 22.39 -31.11
CA THR A 363 1.87 23.59 -30.52
C THR A 363 2.79 24.10 -29.42
N GLY A 364 3.36 25.30 -29.61
CA GLY A 364 4.37 25.93 -28.74
C GLY A 364 3.91 26.12 -27.29
N ALA A 365 4.79 26.36 -26.32
CA ALA A 365 6.03 27.12 -26.38
C ALA A 365 7.09 26.57 -25.41
N GLY A 366 8.36 26.61 -25.82
CA GLY A 366 9.49 26.27 -24.95
C GLY A 366 10.73 25.82 -25.71
N SER A 367 11.34 26.75 -26.45
CA SER A 367 12.70 26.59 -26.95
C SER A 367 13.66 26.41 -25.75
N GLY A 368 14.18 25.19 -25.57
CA GLY A 368 15.21 24.87 -24.59
C GLY A 368 16.12 23.77 -25.12
N SER A 369 17.31 24.19 -25.57
CA SER A 369 18.42 23.37 -26.07
C SER A 369 18.71 22.13 -25.21
N ALA A 370 19.01 21.00 -25.89
CA ALA A 370 19.42 19.72 -25.31
C ALA A 370 20.84 19.71 -24.71
N THR A 371 21.38 20.87 -24.33
CA THR A 371 22.66 21.04 -23.64
C THR A 371 22.58 22.28 -22.76
N GLY A 372 22.06 22.13 -21.54
CA GLY A 372 21.94 23.22 -20.59
C GLY A 372 22.36 22.78 -19.21
N ARG A 373 23.57 23.18 -18.78
CA ARG A 373 23.84 23.39 -17.35
C ARG A 373 22.63 24.12 -16.78
N ALA A 374 21.98 23.54 -15.78
CA ALA A 374 20.96 24.23 -15.01
C ALA A 374 21.57 25.58 -14.58
N LYS A 375 21.06 26.69 -15.11
CA LYS A 375 21.36 28.00 -14.54
C LYS A 375 20.64 28.03 -13.19
N ILE A 376 21.38 27.66 -12.16
CA ILE A 376 21.00 27.92 -10.77
C ILE A 376 20.85 29.43 -10.65
N VAL A 377 19.61 29.89 -10.54
CA VAL A 377 19.34 31.27 -10.14
C VAL A 377 19.72 31.35 -8.66
N PRO A 378 20.63 32.26 -8.26
CA PRO A 378 21.08 32.32 -6.87
C PRO A 378 19.90 32.62 -5.95
N LEU A 379 19.67 31.72 -5.00
CA LEU A 379 18.57 31.73 -4.04
C LEU A 379 18.80 32.74 -2.90
N PHE A 380 19.33 33.93 -3.19
CA PHE A 380 19.38 35.05 -2.24
C PHE A 380 19.27 36.37 -3.01
N GLY A 381 18.06 36.95 -3.05
CA GLY A 381 17.83 38.24 -3.70
C GLY A 381 16.35 38.64 -3.83
N GLN A 382 15.79 39.15 -2.72
CA GLN A 382 14.69 40.13 -2.65
C GLN A 382 13.31 39.80 -3.28
N SER A 383 12.41 39.33 -2.40
CA SER A 383 11.06 39.84 -2.11
C SER A 383 10.07 40.19 -3.23
N ASN A 384 8.93 39.48 -3.22
CA ASN A 384 7.62 40.14 -3.15
C ASN A 384 6.62 39.26 -2.36
N PRO A 385 6.15 39.64 -1.15
CA PRO A 385 5.31 38.79 -0.33
C PRO A 385 3.82 38.95 -0.66
N GLN A 386 3.14 37.86 -1.04
CA GLN A 386 1.69 37.79 -0.87
C GLN A 386 1.40 37.46 0.60
N SER A 387 0.49 38.25 1.14
CA SER A 387 0.25 38.52 2.56
C SER A 387 -0.31 37.33 3.34
N VAL A 388 0.44 36.86 4.33
CA VAL A 388 -0.11 36.19 5.51
C VAL A 388 -0.99 37.21 6.23
N LYS A 389 -2.27 36.88 6.50
CA LYS A 389 -3.19 37.77 7.23
C LYS A 389 -2.71 37.92 8.69
N THR A 390 -1.93 38.97 8.97
CA THR A 390 -1.51 39.32 10.34
C THR A 390 -2.70 39.82 11.16
N GLY A 391 -2.95 39.24 12.33
CA GLY A 391 -4.01 39.65 13.25
C GLY A 391 -3.76 41.03 13.85
N ARG A 392 -4.83 41.79 14.13
CA ARG A 392 -4.76 43.22 14.54
C ARG A 392 -3.92 43.49 15.80
N ASN A 393 -3.78 42.49 16.68
CA ASN A 393 -3.01 42.58 17.92
C ASN A 393 -1.64 41.88 17.85
N ASP A 394 -1.29 41.23 16.73
CA ASP A 394 -0.05 40.47 16.57
C ASP A 394 1.16 41.40 16.41
N PRO A 395 2.39 40.91 16.64
CA PRO A 395 3.61 41.65 16.33
C PRO A 395 3.62 42.10 14.87
N CYS A 396 3.95 43.37 14.64
CA CYS A 396 3.90 43.94 13.31
C CYS A 396 5.03 43.35 12.42
N PRO A 397 4.73 42.85 11.21
CA PRO A 397 5.69 42.15 10.35
C PRO A 397 6.80 43.07 9.79
N CYS A 398 6.70 44.38 10.02
CA CYS A 398 7.77 45.34 9.70
C CYS A 398 8.95 45.32 10.69
N GLY A 399 8.92 44.45 11.71
CA GLY A 399 10.00 44.31 12.68
C GLY A 399 10.09 45.43 13.72
N SER A 400 9.09 46.31 13.81
CA SER A 400 9.11 47.47 14.73
C SER A 400 8.93 47.12 16.22
N GLY A 401 8.63 45.86 16.55
CA GLY A 401 8.33 45.41 17.91
C GLY A 401 6.98 45.88 18.47
N LYS A 402 6.15 46.59 17.69
CA LYS A 402 4.81 47.08 18.09
C LYS A 402 3.71 46.14 17.59
N LYS A 403 2.54 46.15 18.24
CA LYS A 403 1.34 45.46 17.73
C LYS A 403 0.88 46.07 16.39
N TYR A 404 0.37 45.27 15.46
CA TYR A 404 0.00 45.67 14.10
C TYR A 404 -0.89 46.93 14.07
N LYS A 405 -1.96 47.00 14.87
CA LYS A 405 -2.85 48.18 14.99
C LYS A 405 -2.21 49.48 15.44
N LYS A 406 -1.01 49.43 16.03
CA LYS A 406 -0.26 50.61 16.50
C LYS A 406 0.94 50.95 15.61
N CYS A 407 1.13 50.23 14.49
CA CYS A 407 2.21 50.45 13.54
C CYS A 407 1.69 50.50 12.11
N CYS A 408 1.75 49.40 11.34
CA CYS A 408 1.34 49.38 9.93
C CYS A 408 -0.19 49.29 9.72
N GLY A 409 -0.97 48.97 10.75
CA GLY A 409 -2.44 48.86 10.70
C GLY A 409 -3.20 50.08 11.21
N LYS A 410 -2.65 51.29 11.02
CA LYS A 410 -3.33 52.57 11.29
C LYS A 410 -4.14 53.03 10.10
#